data_AF-A0AAV5UKP4-F1
#
_entry.id   AF-A0AAV5UKP4-F1
#
_cell.length_a   1.000
_cell.length_b   1.000
_cell.length_c   1.000
_cell.angle_alpha   90.00
_cell.angle_beta   90.00
_cell.angle_gamma   90.00
#
_symmetry.space_group_name_H-M   'P 1'
#
loop_
_entity.id
_entity.type
_entity.pdbx_description
1 polymer ?
#
loop_
_entity_poly.entity_id
_entity_poly.type
_entity_poly.pdbx_seq_one_letter_code
_entity_poly.pdbx_strand_id
1 'polypeptide(L)'
;QVFILHAFPTPANIMEVENARIKEGKPIEGYMEEAIESDAVSMRRRIVEIAAHCKKCVIYDLMPLHMDKGRFMVLNPLTHLHYFEEEKHHTLIGTAQYKIL
;
A
#
# COMPACT_ATOMS: atom_id res chain seq x y z
N GLN A 1 -26.83 -11.20 -2.18
CA GLN A 1 -25.79 -10.49 -1.43
C GLN A 1 -24.50 -10.57 -2.22
N VAL A 2 -23.85 -9.43 -2.45
CA VAL A 2 -22.52 -9.32 -3.05
C VAL A 2 -21.55 -9.02 -1.90
N PHE A 3 -20.42 -9.72 -1.84
CA PHE A 3 -19.38 -9.48 -0.86
C PHE A 3 -18.27 -8.64 -1.48
N ILE A 4 -17.76 -7.67 -0.74
CA ILE A 4 -16.62 -6.85 -1.15
C ILE A 4 -15.39 -7.42 -0.45
N LEU A 5 -14.40 -7.87 -1.23
CA LEU A 5 -13.11 -8.31 -0.72
C LEU A 5 -12.08 -7.22 -1.04
N HIS A 6 -11.50 -6.60 -0.01
CA HIS A 6 -10.59 -5.48 -0.18
C HIS A 6 -9.14 -5.90 0.11
N ALA A 7 -8.23 -5.59 -0.82
CA ALA A 7 -6.79 -5.77 -0.64
C ALA A 7 -6.12 -4.40 -0.57
N PHE A 8 -6.31 -3.70 0.56
CA PHE A 8 -5.59 -2.47 0.83
C PHE A 8 -4.10 -2.77 1.04
N PRO A 9 -3.19 -1.89 0.59
CA PRO A 9 -1.81 -1.97 1.01
C PRO A 9 -1.74 -1.79 2.52
N THR A 10 -0.97 -2.64 3.18
CA THR A 10 -0.64 -2.47 4.59
C THR A 10 0.80 -1.97 4.67
N PRO A 11 1.01 -0.63 4.79
CA PRO A 11 2.36 -0.13 4.94
C PRO A 11 2.92 -0.57 6.30
N ALA A 12 4.23 -0.78 6.35
CA ALA A 12 4.94 -0.93 7.61
C ALA A 12 4.84 0.36 8.44
N ASN A 13 5.35 0.34 9.68
CA ASN A 13 5.39 1.54 10.52
C ASN A 13 6.18 2.64 9.80
N ILE A 14 5.47 3.61 9.21
CA ILE A 14 6.07 4.65 8.36
C ILE A 14 7.12 5.45 9.12
N MET A 15 6.89 5.73 10.42
CA MET A 15 7.85 6.48 11.22
C MET A 15 9.13 5.67 11.50
N GLU A 16 9.01 4.37 11.73
CA GLU A 16 10.17 3.49 11.87
C GLU A 16 10.98 3.41 10.58
N VAL A 17 10.29 3.24 9.45
CA VAL A 17 10.85 3.19 8.09
C VAL A 17 11.56 4.51 7.75
N GLU A 18 10.95 5.66 8.02
CA GLU A 18 11.56 6.98 7.78
C GLU A 18 12.76 7.25 8.69
N ASN A 19 12.68 6.86 9.96
CA ASN A 19 13.81 7.01 10.89
C ASN A 19 15.02 6.18 10.44
N ALA A 20 14.79 4.94 10.00
CA ALA A 20 15.84 4.08 9.47
C ALA A 20 16.45 4.66 8.18
N ARG A 21 15.61 5.14 7.26
CA ARG A 21 16.06 5.83 6.04
C ARG A 21 16.94 7.04 6.34
N ILE A 22 16.50 7.93 7.23
CA ILE A 22 17.22 9.15 7.60
C ILE A 22 18.57 8.79 8.22
N LYS A 23 18.58 7.81 9.12
CA LYS A 23 19.81 7.32 9.78
C LYS A 23 20.84 6.78 8.76
N GLU A 24 20.37 6.16 7.69
CA GLU A 24 21.21 5.62 6.64
C GLU A 24 21.57 6.63 5.53
N GLY A 25 21.07 7.87 5.62
CA GLY A 25 21.28 8.90 4.60
C GLY A 25 20.71 8.53 3.23
N LYS A 26 19.72 7.62 3.19
CA LYS A 26 19.17 7.11 1.94
C LYS A 26 18.14 8.07 1.35
N PRO A 27 18.09 8.20 0.01
CA PRO A 27 17.01 8.90 -0.66
C PRO A 27 15.69 8.14 -0.45
N ILE A 28 14.59 8.85 -0.55
CA ILE A 28 13.27 8.32 -0.19
C ILE A 28 12.79 7.23 -1.16
N GLU A 29 13.25 7.30 -2.40
CA GLU A 29 13.06 6.32 -3.47
C GLU A 29 13.79 4.98 -3.22
N GLY A 30 14.66 4.92 -2.21
CA GLY A 30 15.48 3.76 -1.87
C GLY A 30 14.95 2.88 -0.75
N TYR A 31 13.88 3.29 -0.04
CA TYR A 31 13.46 2.66 1.23
C TYR A 31 12.07 2.02 1.16
N MET A 32 11.81 1.35 0.03
CA MET A 32 10.48 0.90 -0.38
C MET A 32 10.20 -0.58 -0.11
N GLU A 33 11.24 -1.41 0.03
CA GLU A 33 11.09 -2.83 0.34
C GLU A 33 10.63 -3.06 1.80
N GLU A 34 11.09 -2.20 2.72
CA GLU A 34 10.69 -2.20 4.13
C GLU A 34 9.35 -1.49 4.36
N ALA A 35 8.80 -0.85 3.33
CA ALA A 35 7.62 -0.02 3.44
C ALA A 35 6.30 -0.80 3.38
N ILE A 36 6.36 -2.12 3.16
CA ILE A 36 5.21 -3.05 3.19
C ILE A 36 5.35 -3.99 4.39
N GLU A 37 4.24 -4.25 5.09
CA GLU A 37 4.22 -5.32 6.11
C GLU A 37 4.39 -6.70 5.48
N SER A 38 5.18 -7.55 6.12
CA SER A 38 5.56 -8.87 5.60
C SER A 38 4.37 -9.77 5.29
N ASP A 39 3.25 -9.59 5.98
CA ASP A 39 2.02 -10.37 5.80
C ASP A 39 1.10 -9.83 4.69
N ALA A 40 1.33 -8.62 4.18
CA ALA A 40 0.47 -7.99 3.17
C ALA A 40 0.36 -8.84 1.89
N VAL A 41 1.46 -9.46 1.46
CA VAL A 41 1.48 -10.36 0.31
C VAL A 41 0.65 -11.63 0.59
N SER A 42 0.77 -12.19 1.78
CA SER A 42 0.03 -13.39 2.20
C SER A 42 -1.46 -13.12 2.33
N MET A 43 -1.84 -11.99 2.93
CA MET A 43 -3.23 -11.55 3.05
C MET A 43 -3.89 -11.33 1.68
N ARG A 44 -3.13 -10.76 0.75
CA ARG A 44 -3.60 -10.57 -0.63
C ARG A 44 -3.79 -11.89 -1.37
N ARG A 45 -2.86 -12.84 -1.23
CA ARG A 45 -3.03 -14.21 -1.77
C ARG A 45 -4.30 -14.87 -1.23
N ARG A 46 -4.55 -14.73 0.08
CA ARG A 46 -5.76 -15.24 0.72
C ARG A 46 -7.05 -14.63 0.13
N ILE A 47 -7.05 -13.33 -0.17
CA ILE A 47 -8.20 -12.67 -0.83
C ILE A 47 -8.44 -13.26 -2.23
N VAL A 48 -7.38 -13.46 -3.00
CA VAL A 48 -7.46 -14.08 -4.34
C VAL A 48 -8.03 -15.50 -4.26
N GLU A 49 -7.57 -16.30 -3.30
CA GLU A 49 -8.07 -17.66 -3.07
C GLU A 49 -9.55 -17.66 -2.68
N ILE A 50 -9.97 -16.80 -1.74
CA ILE A 50 -11.38 -16.67 -1.34
C ILE A 50 -12.24 -16.26 -2.54
N ALA A 51 -11.76 -15.31 -3.34
CA ALA A 51 -12.49 -14.81 -4.50
C ALA A 51 -12.68 -15.88 -5.58
N ALA A 52 -11.69 -16.77 -5.78
CA ALA A 52 -11.78 -17.89 -6.73
C ALA A 52 -12.96 -18.83 -6.41
N HIS A 53 -13.37 -18.90 -5.14
CA HIS A 53 -14.50 -19.72 -4.69
C HIS A 53 -15.79 -18.91 -4.45
N CYS A 54 -15.78 -17.60 -4.70
CA CYS A 54 -16.91 -16.71 -4.43
C CYS A 54 -17.66 -16.30 -5.70
N LYS A 55 -18.87 -16.85 -5.90
CA LYS A 55 -19.73 -16.54 -7.07
C LYS A 55 -20.37 -15.14 -7.07
N LYS A 56 -20.30 -14.43 -5.94
CA LYS A 56 -20.92 -13.11 -5.75
C LYS A 56 -19.96 -12.17 -5.01
N CYS A 57 -18.69 -12.16 -5.40
CA CYS A 57 -17.69 -11.24 -4.84
C CYS A 57 -17.21 -10.23 -5.88
N VAL A 58 -16.86 -9.04 -5.41
CA VAL A 58 -16.05 -8.07 -6.15
C VAL A 58 -14.76 -7.86 -5.36
N ILE A 59 -13.62 -7.96 -6.04
CA ILE A 59 -12.33 -7.67 -5.45
C ILE A 59 -12.01 -6.21 -5.75
N TYR A 60 -11.74 -5.43 -4.70
CA TYR A 60 -11.14 -4.10 -4.83
C TYR A 60 -9.70 -4.17 -4.37
N ASP A 61 -8.81 -4.05 -5.35
CA ASP A 61 -7.39 -4.15 -5.14
C ASP A 61 -6.70 -2.82 -5.42
N LEU A 62 -6.19 -2.19 -4.35
CA LEU A 62 -5.70 -0.81 -4.39
C LEU A 62 -4.18 -0.70 -4.32
N MET A 63 -3.46 -1.76 -3.95
CA MET A 63 -2.00 -1.72 -3.91
C MET A 63 -1.34 -1.38 -5.25
N PRO A 64 -1.87 -1.74 -6.44
CA PRO A 64 -1.26 -1.33 -7.72
C PRO A 64 -1.18 0.19 -7.91
N LEU A 65 -2.05 0.98 -7.26
CA LEU A 65 -2.01 2.45 -7.30
C LEU A 65 -0.79 3.01 -6.56
N HIS A 66 -0.24 2.22 -5.64
CA HIS A 66 0.94 2.55 -4.86
C HIS A 66 2.17 1.79 -5.35
N MET A 67 2.19 1.26 -6.59
CA MET A 67 3.37 0.62 -7.15
C MET A 67 4.02 1.50 -8.22
N ASP A 68 5.33 1.73 -8.12
CA ASP A 68 6.15 2.31 -9.19
C ASP A 68 7.29 1.35 -9.53
N LYS A 69 7.47 1.03 -10.82
CA LYS A 69 8.55 0.15 -11.32
C LYS A 69 8.73 -1.16 -10.52
N GLY A 70 7.61 -1.74 -10.07
CA GLY A 70 7.61 -3.00 -9.31
C GLY A 70 7.92 -2.85 -7.82
N ARG A 71 8.00 -1.63 -7.28
CA ARG A 71 8.23 -1.34 -5.87
C ARG A 71 7.08 -0.54 -5.27
N PHE A 72 6.82 -0.73 -3.98
CA PHE A 72 5.74 -0.04 -3.28
C PHE A 72 6.13 1.35 -2.80
N MET A 73 5.34 2.35 -3.16
CA MET A 73 5.54 3.75 -2.84
C MET A 73 4.73 4.13 -1.60
N VAL A 74 5.38 4.69 -0.59
CA VAL A 74 4.72 5.34 0.56
C VAL A 74 4.49 6.83 0.38
N LEU A 75 4.97 7.38 -0.74
CA LEU A 75 4.88 8.80 -1.07
C LEU A 75 4.84 9.04 -2.56
N ASN A 76 4.47 10.26 -2.93
CA ASN A 76 4.49 10.73 -4.29
C ASN A 76 5.91 11.13 -4.72
N PRO A 77 6.48 10.54 -5.79
CA PRO A 77 7.87 10.82 -6.20
C PRO A 77 8.07 12.21 -6.81
N LEU A 78 6.99 12.92 -7.16
CA LEU A 78 7.06 14.28 -7.70
C LEU A 78 6.91 15.35 -6.60
N THR A 79 6.00 15.12 -5.65
CA THR A 79 5.68 16.11 -4.60
C THR A 79 6.34 15.79 -3.25
N HIS A 80 6.90 14.59 -3.10
CA HIS A 80 7.42 14.03 -1.86
C HIS A 80 6.42 13.96 -0.70
N LEU A 81 5.12 14.01 -1.00
CA LEU A 81 4.06 13.95 0.00
C LEU A 81 3.67 12.49 0.26
N HIS A 82 3.56 12.12 1.54
CA HIS A 82 3.21 10.77 1.95
C HIS A 82 1.76 10.40 1.55
N TYR A 83 1.58 9.16 1.12
CA TYR A 83 0.27 8.57 0.90
C TYR A 83 -0.39 8.06 2.18
N PHE A 84 0.42 7.83 3.22
CA PHE A 84 -0.02 7.26 4.49
C PHE A 84 0.42 8.14 5.66
N GLU A 85 -0.42 8.22 6.68
CA GLU A 85 -0.12 8.77 8.00
C GLU A 85 0.59 7.71 8.86
N GLU A 86 1.08 8.11 10.04
CA GLU A 86 1.80 7.23 10.97
C GLU A 86 0.98 5.98 11.36
N GLU A 87 -0.34 6.13 11.50
CA GLU A 87 -1.27 5.04 11.84
C GLU A 87 -1.67 4.17 10.64
N LYS A 88 -0.95 4.25 9.51
CA LYS A 88 -1.24 3.50 8.27
C LYS A 88 -2.54 3.90 7.57
N HIS A 89 -3.17 4.99 8.00
CA HIS A 89 -4.32 5.59 7.31
C HIS A 89 -3.87 6.35 6.07
N HIS A 90 -4.69 6.38 5.01
CA HIS A 90 -4.39 7.20 3.84
C HIS A 90 -4.51 8.69 4.16
N THR A 91 -3.53 9.47 3.71
CA THR A 91 -3.64 10.94 3.68
C THR A 91 -4.67 11.37 2.62
N LEU A 92 -4.98 12.67 2.55
CA LEU A 92 -5.79 13.23 1.46
C LEU A 92 -5.19 12.93 0.07
N ILE A 93 -3.87 12.88 -0.03
CA ILE A 93 -3.16 12.61 -1.29
C ILE A 93 -3.17 11.13 -1.61
N GLY A 94 -3.00 10.27 -0.59
CA GLY A 94 -3.18 8.82 -0.74
C GLY A 94 -4.60 8.47 -1.20
N THR A 95 -5.61 9.11 -0.61
CA THR A 95 -7.03 8.91 -0.96
C THR A 95 -7.35 9.47 -2.34
N ALA A 96 -6.67 10.53 -2.79
CA ALA A 96 -6.87 11.09 -4.12
C ALA A 96 -6.53 10.10 -5.25
N GLN A 97 -5.67 9.10 -4.99
CA GLN A 97 -5.39 8.05 -5.97
C GLN A 97 -6.61 7.20 -6.31
N TYR A 98 -7.60 7.11 -5.41
CA TYR A 98 -8.80 6.30 -5.59
C TYR A 98 -9.86 6.96 -6.48
N LYS A 99 -9.78 8.29 -6.66
CA LYS A 99 -10.74 9.05 -7.49
C LYS A 99 -10.57 8.80 -9.00
N ILE A 100 -9.63 7.94 -9.38
CA ILE A 100 -9.31 7.56 -10.77
C ILE A 100 -10.00 6.21 -11.13
N LEU A 101 -10.68 5.57 -10.18
CA LEU A 101 -11.55 4.40 -10.38
C LEU A 101 -13.02 4.82 -10.56
#